data_AF-A0A9P5C2F4-F1
#
_entry.id   AF-A0A9P5C2F4-F1
#
_cell.length_a   1.000
_cell.length_b   1.000
_cell.length_c   1.000
_cell.angle_alpha   90.00
_cell.angle_beta   90.00
_cell.angle_gamma   90.00
#
_symmetry.space_group_name_H-M   'P 1'
#
loop_
_entity.id
_entity.type
_entity.pdbx_description
1 polymer ?
#
loop_
_entity_poly.entity_id
_entity_poly.type
_entity_poly.pdbx_seq_one_letter_code
_entity_poly.pdbx_strand_id
1 'polypeptide(L)'
;MLIVALLSLVALAAAEHIPLSAPQSPGNRPFPNNSCMFLLWQRQQSAINYVQLNTISDYANDIRVDIAAQRPATAFSSYTRLDDRHALVVTGLLDEKNLTITHLRNDELAFTVDEIEWSTQSFYRRKDASGKWRRAACNAWDWEGSAGTRERRLVCSFSCDKVADDDRGDIYSGVEEGEGQVNIEL
;
A
#
# COMPACT_ATOMS: atom_id res chain seq x y z
N MET A 1 5.05 67.05 -17.31
CA MET A 1 5.49 65.65 -17.44
C MET A 1 5.68 65.11 -16.04
N LEU A 2 4.84 64.17 -15.60
CA LEU A 2 4.92 63.55 -14.28
C LEU A 2 5.18 62.05 -14.51
N ILE A 3 6.35 61.55 -14.07
CA ILE A 3 6.72 60.14 -14.16
C ILE A 3 6.34 59.48 -12.84
N VAL A 4 5.39 58.55 -12.88
CA VAL A 4 5.01 57.71 -11.74
C VAL A 4 5.84 56.42 -11.83
N ALA A 5 6.75 56.22 -10.89
CA ALA A 5 7.47 54.96 -10.75
C ALA A 5 6.73 54.06 -9.74
N LEU A 6 6.12 52.97 -10.23
CA LEU A 6 5.62 51.89 -9.38
C LEU A 6 6.80 50.98 -9.00
N LEU A 7 7.16 50.94 -7.71
CA LEU A 7 7.99 49.88 -7.15
C LEU A 7 7.09 48.72 -6.71
N SER A 8 7.14 47.61 -7.46
CA SER A 8 6.57 46.33 -7.05
C SER A 8 7.64 45.50 -6.32
N LEU A 9 7.48 45.31 -5.01
CA LEU A 9 8.24 44.33 -4.22
C LEU A 9 7.69 42.92 -4.49
N VAL A 10 8.55 42.02 -4.97
CA VAL A 10 8.28 40.58 -5.02
C VAL A 10 8.98 39.95 -3.82
N ALA A 11 8.21 39.44 -2.86
CA ALA A 11 8.74 38.63 -1.77
C ALA A 11 8.80 37.16 -2.22
N LEU A 12 10.02 36.63 -2.43
CA LEU A 12 10.23 35.19 -2.56
C LEU A 12 10.14 34.56 -1.16
N ALA A 13 9.11 33.74 -0.93
CA ALA A 13 9.07 32.84 0.22
C ALA A 13 10.00 31.65 -0.06
N ALA A 14 11.12 31.59 0.66
CA ALA A 14 11.96 30.40 0.70
C ALA A 14 11.29 29.36 1.61
N ALA A 15 10.78 28.29 1.01
CA ALA A 15 10.33 27.12 1.75
C ALA A 15 11.57 26.30 2.15
N GLU A 16 11.93 26.32 3.44
CA GLU A 16 12.93 25.43 4.02
C GLU A 16 12.51 23.98 3.79
N HIS A 17 13.30 23.26 2.99
CA HIS A 17 13.23 21.81 2.90
C HIS A 17 13.70 21.23 4.24
N ILE A 18 12.74 20.89 5.10
CA ILE A 18 12.99 20.01 6.24
C ILE A 18 13.42 18.65 5.67
N PRO A 19 14.64 18.15 5.94
CA PRO A 19 14.99 16.81 5.54
C PRO A 19 14.09 15.84 6.30
N LEU A 20 13.18 15.17 5.59
CA LEU A 20 12.45 14.02 6.12
C LEU A 20 13.47 12.91 6.40
N SER A 21 13.96 12.85 7.63
CA SER A 21 14.63 11.67 8.14
C SER A 21 13.64 10.52 8.09
N ALA A 22 13.87 9.57 7.20
CA ALA A 22 13.05 8.37 7.06
C ALA A 22 12.90 7.68 8.43
N PRO A 23 11.68 7.33 8.88
CA PRO A 23 11.49 6.64 10.13
C PRO A 23 12.25 5.32 10.10
N GLN A 24 13.20 5.17 11.03
CA GLN A 24 13.99 3.96 11.18
C GLN A 24 13.05 2.78 11.47
N SER A 25 13.09 1.78 10.58
CA SER A 25 12.24 0.59 10.63
C SER A 25 12.61 -0.29 11.84
N PRO A 26 11.70 -0.50 12.82
CA PRO A 26 11.92 -1.46 13.88
C PRO A 26 11.69 -2.87 13.32
N GLY A 27 12.76 -3.67 13.31
CA GLY A 27 12.71 -5.11 13.03
C GLY A 27 12.87 -5.49 11.55
N ASN A 28 14.10 -5.44 11.04
CA ASN A 28 14.49 -6.08 9.77
C ASN A 28 14.40 -7.62 9.90
N ARG A 29 13.21 -8.21 9.77
CA ARG A 29 13.14 -9.54 9.15
C ARG A 29 13.13 -9.29 7.64
N PRO A 30 14.12 -9.75 6.87
CA PRO A 30 14.04 -9.67 5.42
C PRO A 30 12.82 -10.46 4.98
N PHE A 31 11.84 -9.76 4.42
CA PHE A 31 10.73 -10.40 3.74
C PHE A 31 11.31 -11.09 2.49
N PRO A 32 10.93 -12.35 2.23
CA PRO A 32 11.48 -13.07 1.09
C PRO A 32 11.13 -12.38 -0.23
N ASN A 33 12.03 -12.42 -1.21
CA ASN A 33 11.87 -11.79 -2.53
C ASN A 33 10.61 -12.25 -3.31
N ASN A 34 9.93 -13.31 -2.85
CA ASN A 34 8.67 -13.81 -3.42
C ASN A 34 7.51 -13.52 -2.47
N SER A 35 7.31 -12.25 -2.12
CA SER A 35 6.23 -11.84 -1.23
C SER A 35 5.55 -10.57 -1.69
N CYS A 36 4.30 -10.46 -1.30
CA CYS A 36 3.49 -9.29 -1.50
C CYS A 36 3.43 -8.57 -0.17
N MET A 37 3.73 -7.27 -0.18
CA MET A 37 3.80 -6.45 1.02
C MET A 37 2.89 -5.24 0.93
N PHE A 38 2.42 -4.80 2.08
CA PHE A 38 1.67 -3.55 2.19
C PHE A 38 1.90 -2.86 3.53
N LEU A 39 1.73 -1.55 3.49
CA LEU A 39 1.68 -0.68 4.66
C LEU A 39 0.22 -0.37 4.94
N LEU A 40 -0.19 -0.60 6.18
CA LEU A 40 -1.53 -0.30 6.67
C LEU A 40 -1.44 0.68 7.83
N TRP A 41 -2.18 1.77 7.78
CA TRP A 41 -2.43 2.59 8.97
C TRP A 41 -3.70 2.10 9.64
N GLN A 42 -3.64 1.86 10.95
CA GLN A 42 -4.80 1.53 11.76
C GLN A 42 -5.02 2.64 12.77
N ARG A 43 -6.16 3.33 12.65
CA ARG A 43 -6.65 4.28 13.62
C ARG A 43 -7.78 3.66 14.42
N GLN A 44 -7.78 3.89 15.73
CA GLN A 44 -8.90 3.57 16.59
C GLN A 44 -9.51 4.87 17.11
N GLN A 45 -10.83 5.00 17.00
CA GLN A 45 -11.60 6.10 17.57
C GLN A 45 -12.83 5.54 18.27
N SER A 46 -12.95 5.77 19.57
CA SER A 46 -14.07 5.28 20.38
C SER A 46 -14.33 3.76 20.21
N ALA A 47 -13.27 2.96 20.27
CA ALA A 47 -13.28 1.50 20.04
C ALA A 47 -13.61 1.03 18.60
N ILE A 48 -13.85 1.94 17.66
CA ILE A 48 -14.05 1.60 16.24
C ILE A 48 -12.70 1.65 15.53
N ASN A 49 -12.41 0.62 14.73
CA ASN A 49 -11.20 0.54 13.93
C ASN A 49 -11.42 1.14 12.55
N TYR A 50 -10.42 1.86 12.08
CA TYR A 50 -10.37 2.54 10.80
C TYR A 50 -9.03 2.20 10.16
N VAL A 51 -9.04 1.80 8.89
CA VAL A 51 -7.80 1.42 8.19
C VAL A 51 -7.59 2.21 6.91
N GLN A 52 -6.34 2.53 6.62
CA GLN A 52 -5.94 3.11 5.35
C GLN A 52 -4.87 2.22 4.70
N LEU A 53 -5.16 1.80 3.47
CA LEU A 53 -4.28 1.03 2.61
C LEU A 53 -4.29 1.68 1.23
N ASN A 54 -3.12 2.14 0.78
CA ASN A 54 -2.99 2.85 -0.50
C ASN A 54 -2.31 1.99 -1.57
N THR A 55 -1.45 1.05 -1.18
CA THR A 55 -0.66 0.29 -2.15
C THR A 55 -0.31 -1.09 -1.63
N ILE A 56 -0.34 -2.08 -2.53
CA ILE A 56 0.28 -3.40 -2.35
C ILE A 56 1.43 -3.51 -3.35
N SER A 57 2.60 -3.97 -2.90
CA SER A 57 3.77 -4.24 -3.74
C SER A 57 3.99 -5.75 -3.83
N ASP A 58 3.92 -6.29 -5.04
CA ASP A 58 4.26 -7.67 -5.37
C ASP A 58 5.71 -7.72 -5.86
N TYR A 59 6.60 -8.14 -4.97
CA TYR A 59 8.03 -8.25 -5.29
C TYR A 59 8.37 -9.51 -6.10
N ALA A 60 7.48 -10.51 -6.16
CA ALA A 60 7.70 -11.71 -6.96
C ALA A 60 7.62 -11.38 -8.47
N ASN A 61 6.78 -10.42 -8.82
CA ASN A 61 6.48 -10.05 -10.21
C ASN A 61 6.87 -8.61 -10.58
N ASP A 62 7.39 -7.83 -9.63
CA ASP A 62 7.68 -6.39 -9.77
C ASP A 62 6.43 -5.57 -10.14
N ILE A 63 5.31 -5.87 -9.48
CA ILE A 63 4.01 -5.22 -9.71
C ILE A 63 3.65 -4.36 -8.51
N ARG A 64 3.08 -3.18 -8.77
CA ARG A 64 2.55 -2.29 -7.75
C ARG A 64 1.07 -2.03 -8.01
N VAL A 65 0.21 -2.44 -7.08
CA VAL A 65 -1.23 -2.23 -7.17
C VAL A 65 -1.58 -0.97 -6.38
N ASP A 66 -2.04 0.07 -7.07
CA ASP A 66 -2.53 1.31 -6.46
C ASP A 66 -3.99 1.14 -6.02
N ILE A 67 -4.19 1.02 -4.70
CA ILE A 67 -5.50 0.82 -4.08
C ILE A 67 -6.21 2.16 -3.91
N ALA A 68 -5.46 3.26 -3.76
CA ALA A 68 -6.05 4.59 -3.66
C ALA A 68 -6.74 4.97 -4.97
N ALA A 69 -6.14 4.61 -6.12
CA ALA A 69 -6.72 4.83 -7.44
C ALA A 69 -8.04 4.08 -7.69
N GLN A 70 -8.35 3.03 -6.91
CA GLN A 70 -9.63 2.30 -6.97
C GLN A 70 -10.78 3.06 -6.28
N ARG A 71 -10.50 4.17 -5.61
CA ARG A 71 -11.47 4.98 -4.86
C ARG A 71 -11.81 6.25 -5.64
N PRO A 72 -12.91 6.95 -5.29
CA PRO A 72 -13.10 8.32 -5.76
C PRO A 72 -11.95 9.23 -5.29
N ALA A 73 -11.61 10.26 -6.09
CA ALA A 73 -10.52 11.19 -5.80
C ALA A 73 -10.61 11.84 -4.41
N THR A 74 -11.83 12.07 -3.90
CA THR A 74 -12.08 12.63 -2.58
C THR A 74 -11.75 11.68 -1.42
N ALA A 75 -11.48 10.41 -1.71
CA ALA A 75 -11.28 9.32 -0.74
C ALA A 75 -9.93 8.59 -0.88
N PHE A 76 -9.01 9.11 -1.69
CA PHE A 76 -7.68 8.50 -1.91
C PHE A 76 -6.92 8.24 -0.61
N SER A 77 -6.96 9.19 0.32
CA SER A 77 -6.30 9.08 1.62
C SER A 77 -7.27 8.86 2.78
N SER A 78 -8.50 8.39 2.49
CA SER A 78 -9.48 8.19 3.54
C SER A 78 -9.28 6.86 4.27
N TYR A 79 -9.62 6.85 5.55
CA TYR A 79 -9.72 5.60 6.29
C TYR A 79 -11.06 4.92 5.97
N THR A 80 -11.03 3.60 5.92
CA THR A 80 -12.18 2.71 5.81
C THR A 80 -12.52 2.21 7.21
N ARG A 81 -13.77 2.38 7.63
CA ARG A 81 -14.27 1.84 8.89
C ARG A 81 -14.32 0.31 8.83
N LEU A 82 -13.85 -0.35 9.89
CA LEU A 82 -13.96 -1.79 10.10
C LEU A 82 -14.78 -2.06 11.36
N ASP A 83 -15.79 -2.91 11.23
CA ASP A 83 -16.59 -3.45 12.32
C ASP A 83 -17.25 -4.78 11.88
N ASP A 84 -18.15 -5.34 12.68
CA ASP A 84 -18.82 -6.62 12.41
C ASP A 84 -19.59 -6.66 11.08
N ARG A 85 -19.87 -5.50 10.46
CA ARG A 85 -20.60 -5.38 9.19
C ARG A 85 -19.74 -4.82 8.05
N HIS A 86 -18.55 -4.31 8.35
CA HIS A 86 -17.72 -3.62 7.37
C HIS A 86 -16.32 -4.23 7.32
N ALA A 87 -15.95 -4.68 6.13
CA ALA A 87 -14.62 -5.16 5.79
C ALA A 87 -14.01 -4.26 4.70
N LEU A 88 -12.67 -4.18 4.64
CA LEU A 88 -11.99 -3.65 3.47
C LEU A 88 -11.63 -4.81 2.56
N VAL A 89 -12.13 -4.81 1.32
CA VAL A 89 -11.78 -5.77 0.28
C VAL A 89 -10.98 -5.03 -0.79
N VAL A 90 -9.77 -5.51 -1.03
CA VAL A 90 -8.91 -5.05 -2.12
C VAL A 90 -8.96 -6.08 -3.22
N THR A 91 -9.38 -5.65 -4.40
CA THR A 91 -9.51 -6.50 -5.59
C THR A 91 -8.42 -6.20 -6.61
N GLY A 92 -8.29 -7.09 -7.60
CA GLY A 92 -7.34 -6.92 -8.70
C GLY A 92 -5.90 -7.22 -8.31
N LEU A 93 -5.68 -8.11 -7.33
CA LEU A 93 -4.38 -8.75 -7.20
C LEU A 93 -4.20 -9.75 -8.34
N LEU A 94 -2.95 -10.17 -8.55
CA LEU A 94 -2.62 -11.19 -9.54
C LEU A 94 -3.45 -12.46 -9.33
N ASP A 95 -3.83 -13.13 -10.43
CA ASP A 95 -4.75 -14.28 -10.48
C ASP A 95 -6.16 -13.97 -9.92
N GLU A 96 -6.62 -12.73 -10.06
CA GLU A 96 -7.93 -12.26 -9.57
C GLU A 96 -8.12 -12.43 -8.05
N LYS A 97 -7.01 -12.54 -7.32
CA LYS A 97 -7.02 -12.70 -5.86
C LYS A 97 -7.49 -11.42 -5.19
N ASN A 98 -8.08 -11.58 -4.00
CA ASN A 98 -8.55 -10.48 -3.18
C ASN A 98 -7.89 -10.52 -1.80
N LEU A 99 -7.46 -9.36 -1.31
CA LEU A 99 -7.10 -9.19 0.09
C LEU A 99 -8.31 -8.68 0.85
N THR A 100 -8.76 -9.46 1.84
CA THR A 100 -9.82 -9.05 2.76
C THR A 100 -9.22 -8.69 4.11
N ILE A 101 -9.61 -7.54 4.66
CA ILE A 101 -9.21 -7.06 5.99
C ILE A 101 -10.46 -6.86 6.84
N THR A 102 -10.52 -7.56 7.97
CA THR A 102 -11.65 -7.51 8.90
C THR A 102 -11.19 -7.16 10.30
N HIS A 103 -12.12 -6.64 11.10
CA HIS A 103 -11.91 -6.43 12.52
C HIS A 103 -12.16 -7.74 13.30
N LEU A 104 -11.29 -8.03 14.26
CA LEU A 104 -11.48 -9.02 15.31
C LEU A 104 -11.52 -8.32 16.68
N ARG A 105 -11.87 -9.07 17.73
CA ARG A 105 -11.90 -8.53 19.10
C ARG A 105 -10.54 -7.95 19.50
N ASN A 106 -10.54 -7.00 20.44
CA ASN A 106 -9.34 -6.40 21.03
C ASN A 106 -8.42 -5.68 20.02
N ASP A 107 -9.01 -4.97 19.05
CA ASP A 107 -8.29 -4.19 18.02
C ASP A 107 -7.36 -4.99 17.11
N GLU A 108 -7.56 -6.30 17.10
CA GLU A 108 -6.92 -7.19 16.17
C GLU A 108 -7.55 -7.04 14.78
N LEU A 109 -6.72 -7.10 13.75
CA LEU A 109 -7.18 -7.18 12.37
C LEU A 109 -6.86 -8.58 11.84
N ALA A 110 -7.83 -9.18 11.16
CA ALA A 110 -7.65 -10.39 10.39
C ALA A 110 -7.45 -10.06 8.91
N PHE A 111 -6.64 -10.89 8.25
CA PHE A 111 -6.28 -10.76 6.86
C PHE A 111 -6.48 -12.10 6.17
N THR A 112 -7.07 -12.07 4.98
CA THR A 112 -7.30 -13.26 4.17
C THR A 112 -6.93 -12.99 2.72
N VAL A 113 -6.17 -13.91 2.14
CA VAL A 113 -5.91 -14.02 0.70
C VAL A 113 -5.99 -15.51 0.35
N ASP A 114 -6.99 -15.91 -0.43
CA ASP A 114 -7.31 -17.31 -0.71
C ASP A 114 -7.42 -18.15 0.58
N GLU A 115 -6.65 -19.23 0.70
CA GLU A 115 -6.56 -20.09 1.89
C GLU A 115 -5.57 -19.57 2.96
N ILE A 116 -4.93 -18.43 2.73
CA ILE A 116 -3.96 -17.84 3.66
C ILE A 116 -4.69 -16.87 4.58
N GLU A 117 -4.77 -17.25 5.85
CA GLU A 117 -5.35 -16.43 6.92
C GLU A 117 -4.30 -16.12 7.98
N TRP A 118 -4.20 -14.85 8.35
CA TRP A 118 -3.32 -14.39 9.43
C TRP A 118 -3.93 -13.17 10.12
N SER A 119 -3.30 -12.70 11.20
CA SER A 119 -3.79 -11.52 11.92
C SER A 119 -2.64 -10.64 12.40
N THR A 120 -2.98 -9.54 13.08
CA THR A 120 -1.96 -8.73 13.75
C THR A 120 -1.31 -9.44 14.95
N GLN A 121 -1.90 -10.52 15.45
CA GLN A 121 -1.40 -11.29 16.60
C GLN A 121 -0.91 -12.70 16.22
N SER A 122 -1.21 -13.18 15.02
CA SER A 122 -0.87 -14.53 14.56
C SER A 122 -0.27 -14.52 13.16
N PHE A 123 0.62 -15.48 12.89
CA PHE A 123 1.23 -15.65 11.57
C PHE A 123 0.73 -16.94 10.90
N TYR A 124 0.72 -16.93 9.57
CA TYR A 124 0.49 -18.12 8.76
C TYR A 124 1.81 -18.77 8.35
N ARG A 125 1.90 -20.10 8.45
CA ARG A 125 3.03 -20.86 7.90
C ARG A 125 2.62 -22.30 7.56
N ARG A 126 2.61 -22.64 6.26
CA ARG A 126 2.31 -24.00 5.77
C ARG A 126 3.14 -24.32 4.53
N LYS A 127 3.35 -25.61 4.23
CA LYS A 127 3.85 -26.04 2.91
C LYS A 127 2.67 -26.26 1.96
N ASP A 128 2.80 -25.79 0.73
CA ASP A 128 1.85 -26.13 -0.34
C ASP A 128 2.11 -27.54 -0.91
N ALA A 129 1.31 -27.94 -1.90
CA ALA A 129 1.41 -29.24 -2.55
C ALA A 129 2.78 -29.48 -3.24
N SER A 130 3.49 -28.42 -3.63
CA SER A 130 4.83 -28.49 -4.21
C SER A 130 5.94 -28.58 -3.16
N GLY A 131 5.59 -28.50 -1.87
CA GLY A 131 6.54 -28.49 -0.76
C GLY A 131 7.16 -27.13 -0.46
N LYS A 132 6.76 -26.08 -1.20
CA LYS A 132 7.20 -24.68 -0.98
C LYS A 132 6.50 -24.10 0.25
N TRP A 133 7.25 -23.35 1.06
CA TRP A 133 6.70 -22.69 2.25
C TRP A 133 5.91 -21.43 1.86
N ARG A 134 4.65 -21.38 2.25
CA ARG A 134 3.77 -20.20 2.23
C ARG A 134 3.78 -19.56 3.62
N ARG A 135 3.95 -18.24 3.69
CA ARG A 135 4.03 -17.47 4.94
C ARG A 135 3.23 -16.18 4.82
N ALA A 136 2.58 -15.77 5.90
CA ALA A 136 2.03 -14.43 6.04
C ALA A 136 2.15 -13.94 7.47
N ALA A 137 2.39 -12.65 7.65
CA ALA A 137 2.59 -12.02 8.94
C ALA A 137 2.42 -10.51 8.85
N CYS A 138 2.09 -9.89 9.99
CA CYS A 138 2.10 -8.44 10.16
C CYS A 138 3.02 -8.07 11.33
N ASN A 139 3.86 -7.07 11.12
CA ASN A 139 4.57 -6.37 12.19
C ASN A 139 3.76 -5.11 12.52
N ALA A 140 3.12 -5.11 13.68
CA ALA A 140 2.41 -3.95 14.20
C ALA A 140 3.34 -3.11 15.07
N TRP A 141 3.33 -1.80 14.85
CA TRP A 141 4.05 -0.85 15.69
C TRP A 141 3.21 -0.49 16.91
N ASP A 142 3.84 0.19 17.87
CA ASP A 142 3.16 0.68 19.05
C ASP A 142 2.05 1.68 18.67
N TRP A 143 1.06 1.77 19.56
CA TRP A 143 0.01 2.75 19.45
C TRP A 143 0.51 4.13 19.84
N GLU A 144 0.26 5.10 18.98
CA GLU A 144 0.49 6.52 19.22
C GLU A 144 -0.84 7.22 19.50
N GLY A 145 -0.89 8.06 20.54
CA GLY A 145 -2.09 8.80 20.93
C GLY A 145 -2.67 8.38 22.29
N SER A 146 -3.99 8.52 22.44
CA SER A 146 -4.69 8.33 23.72
C SER A 146 -5.73 7.20 23.63
N ALA A 147 -6.27 6.76 24.77
CA ALA A 147 -7.27 5.70 24.81
C ALA A 147 -8.54 5.99 23.98
N GLY A 148 -8.89 7.27 23.78
CA GLY A 148 -10.06 7.65 22.98
C GLY A 148 -9.78 7.79 21.48
N THR A 149 -8.53 8.08 21.11
CA THR A 149 -8.09 8.18 19.71
C THR A 149 -6.60 7.88 19.64
N ARG A 150 -6.26 6.81 18.94
CA ARG A 150 -4.89 6.34 18.75
C ARG A 150 -4.69 5.77 17.36
N GLU A 151 -3.45 5.73 16.91
CA GLU A 151 -3.07 5.25 15.59
C GLU A 151 -1.80 4.42 15.65
N ARG A 152 -1.66 3.45 14.77
CA ARG A 152 -0.43 2.69 14.60
C ARG A 152 -0.20 2.32 13.14
N ARG A 153 1.06 2.08 12.82
CA ARG A 153 1.50 1.55 11.53
C ARG A 153 1.62 0.03 11.59
N LEU A 154 1.22 -0.64 10.52
CA LEU A 154 1.47 -2.06 10.31
C LEU A 154 2.20 -2.27 8.99
N VAL A 155 3.15 -3.21 9.00
CA VAL A 155 3.81 -3.71 7.79
C VAL A 155 3.47 -5.18 7.68
N CYS A 156 2.71 -5.53 6.65
CA CYS A 156 2.22 -6.88 6.44
C CYS A 156 2.81 -7.48 5.18
N SER A 157 2.92 -8.79 5.17
CA SER A 157 3.37 -9.57 4.01
C SER A 157 2.63 -10.88 3.91
N PHE A 158 2.46 -11.36 2.68
CA PHE A 158 1.98 -12.71 2.37
C PHE A 158 2.72 -13.26 1.16
N SER A 159 2.73 -14.58 1.00
CA SER A 159 3.31 -15.22 -0.18
C SER A 159 2.48 -14.91 -1.42
N CYS A 160 3.15 -14.45 -2.48
CA CYS A 160 2.59 -14.45 -3.83
C CYS A 160 3.51 -15.22 -4.77
N ASP A 161 2.92 -15.72 -5.84
CA ASP A 161 3.59 -16.60 -6.78
C ASP A 161 4.15 -15.79 -7.94
N LYS A 162 5.34 -16.18 -8.38
CA LYS A 162 5.95 -15.62 -9.58
C LYS A 162 5.19 -16.19 -10.78
N VAL A 163 4.69 -15.34 -11.66
CA VAL A 163 4.14 -15.74 -12.96
C VAL A 163 5.26 -16.38 -13.77
N ALA A 164 5.01 -17.53 -14.39
CA ALA A 164 5.98 -18.14 -15.28
C ALA A 164 6.32 -17.16 -16.42
N ASP A 165 7.59 -17.11 -16.83
CA ASP A 165 8.02 -16.17 -17.87
C ASP A 165 7.32 -16.46 -19.22
N ASP A 166 6.78 -17.68 -19.43
CA ASP A 166 5.99 -18.08 -20.60
C ASP A 166 4.53 -17.58 -20.57
N ASP A 167 3.98 -17.30 -19.38
CA ASP A 167 2.62 -16.77 -19.21
C ASP A 167 2.59 -15.23 -19.25
N ARG A 168 3.77 -14.58 -19.37
CA ARG A 168 3.88 -13.13 -19.55
C ARG A 168 3.37 -12.63 -20.89
N GLY A 169 3.16 -13.54 -21.85
CA GLY A 169 2.52 -13.27 -23.14
C GLY A 169 3.29 -12.27 -23.99
N ASP A 170 3.59 -12.67 -25.22
CA ASP A 170 4.15 -11.85 -26.29
C ASP A 170 3.20 -10.69 -26.73
N ILE A 171 2.84 -9.77 -25.82
CA ILE A 171 2.08 -8.54 -26.10
C ILE A 171 3.02 -7.32 -26.20
N TYR A 172 4.32 -7.49 -25.94
CA TYR A 172 5.34 -6.45 -26.10
C TYR A 172 6.52 -6.87 -27.00
N SER A 173 6.29 -7.78 -27.93
CA SER A 173 7.24 -8.11 -29.00
C SER A 173 6.93 -7.24 -30.23
N GLY A 174 7.11 -5.91 -30.14
CA GLY A 174 6.72 -5.04 -31.26
C GLY A 174 6.87 -3.53 -31.12
N VAL A 175 7.71 -3.00 -30.23
CA VAL A 175 8.15 -1.61 -30.36
C VAL A 175 9.67 -1.60 -30.41
N GLU A 176 10.20 -1.69 -31.63
CA GLU A 176 11.55 -1.24 -31.90
C GLU A 176 11.62 0.25 -31.52
N GLU A 177 12.60 0.62 -30.69
CA GLU A 177 13.03 2.01 -30.56
C GLU A 177 13.53 2.48 -31.93
N GLY A 178 12.68 3.23 -32.64
CA GLY A 178 12.98 3.75 -33.98
C GLY A 178 12.22 5.05 -34.22
N GLU A 179 12.95 6.15 -34.05
CA GLU A 179 12.71 7.54 -34.47
C GLU A 179 11.41 7.86 -35.24
N GLY A 180 10.58 8.72 -34.67
CA GLY A 180 9.47 9.36 -35.36
C GLY A 180 8.97 10.61 -34.65
N GLN A 181 9.60 11.76 -34.93
CA GLN A 181 9.04 13.07 -34.59
C GLN A 181 7.72 13.25 -35.38
N VAL A 182 6.61 13.43 -34.68
CA VAL A 182 5.36 13.92 -35.28
C VAL A 182 5.25 15.41 -35.00
N ASN A 183 5.51 16.22 -36.04
CA ASN A 183 5.10 17.61 -36.08
C ASN A 183 3.58 17.69 -36.12
N ILE A 184 2.98 18.46 -35.21
CA ILE A 184 1.60 18.89 -35.32
C ILE A 184 1.63 20.35 -35.77
N GLU A 185 1.32 20.60 -37.03
CA GLU A 185 0.91 21.94 -37.49
C GLU A 185 -0.51 22.24 -37.00
N LEU A 186 -0.68 23.43 -36.44
CA LEU A 186 -1.97 24.02 -36.06
C LEU A 186 -2.62 24.70 -37.27
#